data_AF-A0A6C0DKY3-F1
#
_entry.id   AF-A0A6C0DKY3-F1
#
_cell.length_a   1.000
_cell.length_b   1.000
_cell.length_c   1.000
_cell.angle_alpha   90.00
_cell.angle_beta   90.00
_cell.angle_gamma   90.00
#
_symmetry.space_group_name_H-M   'P 1'
#
loop_
_entity.id
_entity.type
_entity.pdbx_description
1 polymer ?
#
loop_
_entity_poly.entity_id
_entity_poly.type
_entity_poly.pdbx_seq_one_letter_code
_entity_poly.pdbx_strand_id
1 'polypeptide(L)'
;MIEHQMTSKVYFKVAYTCNTKYYNIPHNWSISQLINTIRGKARQDFQIHSEIDIVEAGQPGISEEAPALEPEQITFQQKYLNRIPYLAFYIRPRTRTIQRLPECMLCQETNMTINPTFGCAHQFCQSCSDGCITHGHSRCPICRHRI
;
A
#
# COMPACT_ATOMS: atom_id res chain seq x y z
N MET A 1 -26.23 5.39 35.09
CA MET A 1 -25.90 3.98 34.77
C MET A 1 -24.77 4.00 33.76
N ILE A 2 -23.66 3.31 34.02
CA ILE A 2 -22.54 3.22 33.06
C ILE A 2 -22.80 1.98 32.22
N GLU A 3 -23.36 2.15 31.02
CA GLU A 3 -23.47 1.05 30.06
C GLU A 3 -22.06 0.56 29.71
N HIS A 4 -21.77 -0.69 30.07
CA HIS A 4 -20.54 -1.33 29.66
C HIS A 4 -20.64 -1.65 28.17
N GLN A 5 -19.96 -0.85 27.35
CA GLN A 5 -19.94 -1.03 25.90
C GLN A 5 -19.23 -2.35 25.56
N MET A 6 -19.94 -3.27 24.89
CA MET A 6 -19.34 -4.52 24.42
C MET A 6 -18.30 -4.22 23.34
N THR A 7 -17.10 -4.79 23.50
CA THR A 7 -15.99 -4.65 22.55
C THR A 7 -15.39 -6.01 22.23
N SER A 8 -14.79 -6.14 21.06
CA SER A 8 -13.99 -7.30 20.67
C SER A 8 -12.59 -6.90 20.28
N LYS A 9 -11.61 -7.72 20.69
CA LYS A 9 -10.21 -7.56 20.32
C LYS A 9 -10.00 -8.13 18.92
N VAL A 10 -9.72 -7.27 17.95
CA VAL A 10 -9.59 -7.62 16.53
C VAL A 10 -8.14 -7.43 16.08
N TYR A 11 -7.64 -8.36 15.27
CA TYR A 11 -6.27 -8.35 14.75
C TYR A 11 -6.14 -7.49 13.49
N PHE A 12 -5.12 -6.64 13.44
CA PHE A 12 -4.76 -5.83 12.29
C PHE A 12 -3.29 -6.04 11.93
N LYS A 13 -2.99 -6.21 10.64
CA LYS A 13 -1.64 -6.35 10.10
C LYS A 13 -1.40 -5.31 9.01
N VAL A 14 -0.24 -4.66 8.99
CA VAL A 14 0.15 -3.82 7.85
C VAL A 14 0.53 -4.71 6.68
N ALA A 15 -0.12 -4.52 5.53
CA ALA A 15 0.08 -5.32 4.32
C ALA A 15 1.57 -5.37 3.92
N TYR A 16 2.04 -6.53 3.47
CA TYR A 16 3.40 -6.86 3.03
C TYR A 16 4.48 -6.69 4.11
N THR A 17 4.11 -6.68 5.39
CA THR A 17 5.04 -6.57 6.51
C THR A 17 4.74 -7.59 7.61
N CYS A 18 5.55 -7.61 8.67
CA CYS A 18 5.25 -8.35 9.91
C CYS A 18 4.65 -7.45 11.01
N ASN A 19 4.34 -6.18 10.71
CA ASN A 19 3.85 -5.23 11.70
C ASN A 19 2.37 -5.46 11.98
N THR A 20 2.03 -5.66 13.25
CA THR A 20 0.68 -6.06 13.66
C THR A 20 0.28 -5.39 14.96
N LYS A 21 -1.03 -5.24 15.18
CA LYS A 21 -1.59 -4.74 16.44
C LYS A 21 -3.00 -5.26 16.63
N TYR A 22 -3.46 -5.28 17.87
CA TYR A 22 -4.85 -5.54 18.20
C TYR A 22 -5.57 -4.26 18.60
N TYR A 23 -6.79 -4.08 18.11
CA TYR A 23 -7.67 -3.00 18.49
C TYR A 23 -8.93 -3.53 19.17
N ASN A 24 -9.37 -2.88 20.23
CA ASN A 24 -10.69 -3.15 20.84
C ASN A 24 -11.73 -2.37 20.04
N ILE A 25 -12.61 -3.10 19.35
CA ILE A 25 -13.65 -2.56 18.47
C ILE A 25 -15.01 -2.66 19.18
N PRO A 26 -15.68 -1.53 19.44
CA PRO A 26 -17.04 -1.53 19.91
C PRO A 26 -18.02 -2.16 18.94
N HIS A 27 -18.92 -2.98 19.48
CA HIS A 27 -19.91 -3.74 18.70
C HIS A 27 -20.92 -2.85 18.00
N ASN A 28 -21.25 -1.72 18.61
CA ASN A 28 -22.21 -0.73 18.12
C ASN A 28 -21.61 0.27 17.12
N TRP A 29 -20.31 0.21 16.82
CA TRP A 29 -19.74 1.06 15.77
C TRP A 29 -20.29 0.66 14.41
N SER A 30 -20.70 1.62 13.60
CA SER A 30 -20.90 1.36 12.17
C SER A 30 -19.58 1.00 11.50
N ILE A 31 -19.64 0.30 10.37
CA ILE A 31 -18.44 0.02 9.57
C ILE A 31 -17.73 1.33 9.18
N SER A 32 -18.48 2.39 8.88
CA SER A 32 -17.92 3.73 8.64
C SER A 32 -17.15 4.26 9.86
N GLN A 33 -17.69 4.12 11.07
CA GLN A 33 -17.00 4.54 12.30
C GLN A 33 -15.74 3.71 12.57
N LEU A 34 -15.80 2.40 12.34
CA LEU A 34 -14.64 1.51 12.42
C LEU A 34 -13.53 1.98 11.49
N ILE A 35 -13.84 2.17 10.19
CA ILE A 35 -12.85 2.59 9.20
C ILE A 35 -12.21 3.91 9.61
N ASN A 36 -13.01 4.94 9.90
CA ASN A 36 -12.48 6.27 10.21
C ASN A 36 -11.63 6.28 11.49
N THR A 37 -12.08 5.57 12.53
CA THR A 37 -11.36 5.52 13.80
C THR A 37 -10.06 4.73 13.69
N ILE A 38 -10.09 3.58 13.01
CA ILE A 38 -8.90 2.77 12.82
C ILE A 38 -7.91 3.44 11.88
N ARG A 39 -8.37 4.19 10.87
CA ARG A 39 -7.49 4.99 10.01
C ARG A 39 -6.63 5.96 10.82
N GLY A 40 -7.25 6.74 11.70
CA GLY A 40 -6.52 7.69 12.54
C GLY A 40 -5.52 7.00 13.47
N LYS A 41 -5.96 5.95 14.18
CA LYS A 41 -5.13 5.20 15.10
C LYS A 41 -3.95 4.49 14.42
N ALA A 42 -4.21 3.80 13.31
CA ALA A 42 -3.20 3.04 12.58
C ALA A 42 -2.10 3.95 12.02
N ARG A 43 -2.44 5.13 11.51
CA ARG A 43 -1.42 6.09 11.03
C ARG A 43 -0.44 6.49 12.13
N GLN A 44 -0.95 6.76 13.33
CA GLN A 44 -0.11 7.08 14.47
C GLN A 44 0.69 5.87 14.97
N ASP A 45 0.03 4.72 15.14
CA ASP A 45 0.61 3.52 15.73
C ASP A 45 1.70 2.88 14.87
N PHE A 46 1.52 2.90 13.54
CA PHE A 46 2.44 2.29 12.58
C PHE A 46 3.30 3.33 11.84
N GLN A 47 3.23 4.61 12.24
CA GLN A 47 3.96 5.71 11.61
C GLN A 47 3.73 5.80 10.09
N ILE A 48 2.48 5.59 9.65
CA ILE A 48 2.10 5.63 8.24
C ILE A 48 1.71 7.05 7.86
N HIS A 49 2.51 7.68 6.99
CA HIS A 49 2.30 9.06 6.55
C HIS A 49 1.33 9.19 5.37
N SER A 50 1.05 8.10 4.66
CA SER A 50 0.12 8.09 3.53
C SER A 50 -1.33 7.85 3.95
N GLU A 51 -2.25 7.96 2.99
CA GLU A 51 -3.61 7.44 3.16
C GLU A 51 -3.57 5.93 3.30
N ILE A 52 -4.59 5.34 3.94
CA ILE A 52 -4.65 3.91 4.21
C ILE A 52 -6.03 3.35 3.88
N ASP A 53 -6.03 2.13 3.36
CA ASP A 53 -7.22 1.29 3.23
C ASP A 53 -7.25 0.25 4.35
N ILE A 54 -8.45 -0.04 4.82
CA ILE A 54 -8.71 -1.19 5.68
C ILE A 54 -9.26 -2.27 4.76
N VAL A 55 -8.70 -3.47 4.79
CA VAL A 55 -9.06 -4.59 3.92
C VAL A 55 -9.43 -5.77 4.80
N GLU A 56 -10.55 -6.43 4.53
CA GLU A 56 -10.94 -7.63 5.27
C GLU A 56 -10.06 -8.82 4.89
N ALA A 57 -9.53 -9.54 5.89
CA ALA A 57 -8.70 -10.71 5.64
C ALA A 57 -9.55 -12.00 5.55
N GLY A 58 -8.98 -13.03 4.90
CA GLY A 58 -9.60 -14.36 4.81
C GLY A 58 -10.70 -14.48 3.76
N GLN A 59 -10.72 -13.60 2.76
CA GLN A 59 -11.59 -13.75 1.59
C GLN A 59 -11.05 -14.86 0.66
N PRO A 60 -11.91 -15.72 0.08
CA PRO A 60 -11.46 -16.81 -0.79
C PRO A 60 -10.67 -16.29 -2.00
N GLY A 61 -9.43 -16.76 -2.17
CA GLY A 61 -8.59 -16.45 -3.33
C GLY A 61 -8.01 -15.04 -3.36
N ILE A 62 -8.31 -14.18 -2.38
CA ILE A 62 -7.81 -12.80 -2.33
C ILE A 62 -7.25 -12.50 -0.93
N SER A 63 -5.97 -12.16 -0.88
CA SER A 63 -5.23 -11.90 0.36
C SER A 63 -5.17 -10.39 0.66
N GLU A 64 -3.98 -9.84 0.86
CA GLU A 64 -3.72 -8.42 1.13
C GLU A 64 -4.13 -7.47 -0.03
N GLU A 65 -4.36 -8.04 -1.22
CA GLU A 65 -4.84 -7.35 -2.43
C GLU A 65 -6.36 -7.19 -2.50
N ALA A 66 -7.11 -7.67 -1.50
CA ALA A 66 -8.56 -7.59 -1.53
C ALA A 66 -9.09 -6.15 -1.63
N PRO A 67 -10.31 -5.96 -2.15
CA PRO A 67 -10.95 -4.65 -2.18
C PRO A 67 -10.97 -4.01 -0.78
N ALA A 68 -10.85 -2.67 -0.75
CA ALA A 68 -10.98 -1.95 0.50
C ALA A 68 -12.37 -2.18 1.10
N LEU A 69 -12.44 -2.17 2.43
CA LEU A 69 -13.69 -2.21 3.16
C LEU A 69 -14.44 -0.90 2.91
N GLU A 70 -15.62 -1.02 2.33
CA GLU A 70 -16.47 0.12 2.02
C GLU A 70 -17.20 0.63 3.28
N PRO A 71 -17.42 1.95 3.38
CA PRO A 71 -18.15 2.54 4.49
C PRO A 71 -19.64 2.14 4.41
N GLU A 72 -20.14 1.56 5.49
CA GLU A 72 -21.55 1.20 5.65
C GLU A 72 -22.09 1.72 6.99
N GLN A 73 -23.40 1.88 7.08
CA GLN A 73 -24.09 2.28 8.31
C GLN A 73 -24.46 1.11 9.21
N ILE A 74 -24.36 -0.13 8.72
CA ILE A 74 -24.54 -1.32 9.55
C ILE A 74 -23.44 -1.40 10.61
N THR A 75 -23.79 -1.93 11.78
CA THR A 75 -22.85 -2.07 12.89
C THR A 75 -21.85 -3.20 12.66
N PHE A 76 -20.69 -3.11 13.30
CA PHE A 76 -19.66 -4.13 13.33
C PHE A 76 -20.22 -5.48 13.79
N GLN A 77 -21.05 -5.45 14.83
CA GLN A 77 -21.74 -6.65 15.31
C GLN A 77 -22.66 -7.23 14.24
N GLN A 78 -23.52 -6.42 13.62
CA GLN A 78 -24.43 -6.91 12.56
C GLN A 78 -23.68 -7.54 11.39
N LYS A 79 -22.55 -6.96 10.96
CA LYS A 79 -21.79 -7.47 9.82
C LYS A 79 -20.99 -8.74 10.15
N TYR A 80 -20.42 -8.83 11.35
CA TYR A 80 -19.40 -9.84 11.66
C TYR A 80 -19.72 -10.76 12.83
N LEU A 81 -20.91 -10.70 13.46
CA LEU A 81 -21.24 -11.40 14.72
C LEU A 81 -20.65 -12.82 14.83
N ASN A 82 -20.86 -13.65 13.80
CA ASN A 82 -20.47 -15.07 13.79
C ASN A 82 -18.99 -15.31 13.42
N ARG A 83 -18.27 -14.26 13.01
CA ARG A 83 -16.88 -14.32 12.52
C ARG A 83 -15.90 -13.59 13.43
N ILE A 84 -16.38 -12.85 14.43
CA ILE A 84 -15.55 -12.04 15.34
C ILE A 84 -14.31 -12.79 15.85
N PRO A 85 -14.37 -14.06 16.34
CA PRO A 85 -13.19 -14.75 16.87
C PRO A 85 -12.07 -14.99 15.85
N TYR A 86 -12.41 -14.99 14.55
CA TYR A 86 -11.50 -15.25 13.45
C TYR A 86 -11.31 -14.03 12.55
N LEU A 87 -11.79 -12.86 12.99
CA LEU A 87 -11.77 -11.66 12.18
C LEU A 87 -10.40 -10.98 12.24
N ALA A 88 -9.86 -10.72 11.05
CA ALA A 88 -8.62 -10.00 10.86
C ALA A 88 -8.78 -8.99 9.73
N PHE A 89 -8.01 -7.91 9.80
CA PHE A 89 -7.95 -6.89 8.76
C PHE A 89 -6.51 -6.59 8.38
N TYR A 90 -6.31 -6.23 7.12
CA TYR A 90 -5.08 -5.60 6.67
C TYR A 90 -5.23 -4.07 6.68
N ILE A 91 -4.16 -3.40 7.04
CA ILE A 91 -3.96 -1.96 6.83
C ILE A 91 -3.06 -1.86 5.61
N ARG A 92 -3.61 -1.41 4.49
CA ARG A 92 -2.87 -1.22 3.25
C ARG A 92 -2.57 0.26 3.08
N PRO A 93 -1.31 0.71 3.27
CA PRO A 93 -0.93 2.05 2.88
C PRO A 93 -1.24 2.23 1.40
N ARG A 94 -2.05 3.24 1.06
CA ARG A 94 -2.06 3.74 -0.30
C ARG A 94 -0.71 4.40 -0.47
N THR A 95 0.22 3.71 -1.12
CA THR A 95 1.27 4.45 -1.80
C THR A 95 0.50 5.44 -2.65
N ARG A 96 0.56 6.73 -2.28
CA ARG A 96 0.46 7.76 -3.31
C ARG A 96 1.40 7.22 -4.37
N THR A 97 0.93 7.08 -5.60
CA THR A 97 1.84 7.19 -6.72
C THR A 97 2.55 8.52 -6.48
N ILE A 98 3.64 8.48 -5.70
CA ILE A 98 4.82 9.22 -6.03
C ILE A 98 4.97 8.73 -7.46
N GLN A 99 4.51 9.55 -8.42
CA GLN A 99 5.08 9.47 -9.75
C GLN A 99 6.56 9.48 -9.43
N ARG A 100 7.20 8.30 -9.42
CA ARG A 100 8.63 8.23 -9.35
C ARG A 100 8.99 8.95 -10.62
N LEU A 101 9.41 10.22 -10.44
CA LEU A 101 9.85 11.02 -11.55
C LEU A 101 10.86 10.16 -12.28
N PRO A 102 10.77 10.05 -13.61
CA PRO A 102 11.69 9.23 -14.37
C PRO A 102 13.12 9.52 -13.88
N GLU A 103 13.83 8.47 -13.45
CA GLU A 103 15.17 8.56 -12.89
C GLU A 103 16.15 7.88 -13.84
N CYS A 104 17.26 8.56 -14.14
CA CYS A 104 18.32 7.98 -14.96
C CYS A 104 19.08 6.93 -14.16
N MET A 105 19.17 5.71 -14.66
CA MET A 105 19.88 4.62 -13.98
C MET A 105 21.43 4.73 -14.05
N LEU A 106 21.97 5.77 -14.70
CA LEU A 106 23.40 6.07 -14.73
C LEU A 106 23.78 7.22 -13.80
N CYS A 107 23.10 8.37 -13.92
CA CYS A 107 23.42 9.56 -13.12
C CYS A 107 22.50 9.78 -11.91
N GLN A 108 21.42 8.98 -11.75
CA GLN A 108 20.44 9.09 -10.67
C GLN A 108 19.69 10.44 -10.60
N GLU A 109 19.81 11.26 -11.64
CA GLU A 109 19.04 12.49 -11.74
C GLU A 109 17.57 12.17 -12.05
N THR A 110 16.68 12.89 -11.35
CA THR A 110 15.21 12.75 -11.47
C THR A 110 14.62 13.87 -12.33
N ASN A 111 13.40 13.68 -12.84
CA ASN A 111 12.60 14.70 -13.55
C ASN A 111 13.15 15.08 -14.94
N MET A 112 13.66 14.09 -15.68
CA MET A 112 14.20 14.31 -17.03
C MET A 112 13.41 13.55 -18.10
N THR A 113 13.56 14.00 -19.34
CA THR A 113 13.15 13.24 -20.52
C THR A 113 14.00 11.97 -20.59
N ILE A 114 13.34 10.81 -20.46
CA ILE A 114 13.97 9.50 -20.57
C ILE A 114 13.73 8.93 -21.95
N ASN A 115 14.79 8.43 -22.57
CA ASN A 115 14.77 7.88 -23.90
C ASN A 115 15.10 6.38 -23.83
N PRO A 116 14.25 5.47 -24.35
CA PRO A 116 14.56 4.04 -24.45
C PRO A 116 15.53 3.81 -25.62
N THR A 117 16.75 4.35 -25.53
CA THR A 117 17.70 4.30 -26.65
C THR A 117 18.23 2.90 -26.91
N PHE A 118 18.29 2.02 -25.90
CA PHE A 118 18.89 0.69 -26.01
C PHE A 118 17.87 -0.47 -26.15
N GLY A 119 16.60 -0.17 -26.48
CA GLY A 119 15.57 -1.20 -26.72
C GLY A 119 15.20 -2.07 -25.50
N CYS A 120 15.54 -1.61 -24.29
CA CYS A 120 15.26 -2.34 -23.04
C CYS A 120 14.50 -1.47 -22.04
N ALA A 121 14.05 -2.08 -20.93
CA ALA A 121 13.30 -1.38 -19.89
C ALA A 121 14.16 -0.42 -19.03
N HIS A 122 15.48 -0.35 -19.23
CA HIS A 122 16.35 0.54 -18.47
C HIS A 122 16.22 1.98 -18.97
N GLN A 123 16.18 2.90 -18.03
CA GLN A 123 15.86 4.30 -18.25
C GLN A 123 17.12 5.16 -18.13
N PHE A 124 17.46 5.89 -19.19
CA PHE A 124 18.60 6.81 -19.23
C PHE A 124 18.14 8.21 -19.65
N CYS A 125 18.79 9.23 -19.09
CA CYS A 125 18.63 10.59 -19.57
C CYS A 125 19.32 10.76 -20.92
N GLN A 126 18.89 11.77 -21.68
CA GLN A 126 19.43 12.05 -23.00
C GLN A 126 20.95 12.24 -22.96
N SER A 127 21.49 13.00 -22.01
CA SER A 127 22.92 13.25 -21.88
C SER A 127 23.75 11.98 -21.63
N CYS A 128 23.27 11.07 -20.77
CA CYS A 128 23.94 9.81 -20.53
C CYS A 128 23.83 8.87 -21.73
N SER A 129 22.69 8.87 -22.41
CA SER A 129 22.49 8.08 -23.64
C SER A 129 23.40 8.54 -24.77
N ASP A 130 23.45 9.85 -25.03
CA ASP A 130 24.33 10.47 -26.02
C ASP A 130 25.79 10.20 -25.70
N GLY A 131 26.18 10.38 -24.42
CA GLY A 131 27.52 10.04 -23.94
C GLY A 131 27.89 8.58 -24.24
N CYS A 132 26.99 7.63 -23.99
CA CYS A 132 27.22 6.23 -24.33
C CYS A 132 27.43 6.03 -25.83
N ILE A 133 26.60 6.63 -26.69
CA ILE A 133 26.71 6.52 -28.15
C ILE A 133 28.01 7.14 -28.65
N THR A 134 28.38 8.34 -28.18
CA THR A 134 29.61 9.04 -28.57
C THR A 134 30.87 8.23 -28.21
N HIS A 135 30.83 7.46 -27.13
CA HIS A 135 31.94 6.57 -26.73
C HIS A 135 31.85 5.16 -27.35
N GLY A 136 30.97 4.95 -28.33
CA GLY A 136 30.87 3.70 -29.10
C GLY A 136 30.11 2.58 -28.40
N HIS A 137 29.34 2.87 -27.33
CA HIS A 137 28.50 1.87 -26.69
C HIS A 137 27.22 1.62 -27.51
N SER A 138 27.16 0.44 -28.13
CA SER A 138 25.98 -0.07 -28.86
C SER A 138 25.10 -1.00 -28.01
N ARG A 139 25.34 -1.05 -26.70
CA ARG A 139 24.64 -1.93 -25.76
C ARG A 139 24.26 -1.16 -24.52
N CYS A 140 23.12 -1.50 -23.94
CA CYS A 140 22.73 -1.00 -22.63
C CYS A 140 23.84 -1.26 -21.61
N PRO A 141 24.33 -0.24 -20.86
CA PRO A 141 25.39 -0.43 -19.89
C PRO A 141 24.98 -1.31 -18.69
N ILE A 142 23.68 -1.46 -18.44
CA ILE A 142 23.14 -2.24 -17.32
C ILE A 142 22.94 -3.70 -17.71
N CYS A 143 22.13 -3.98 -18.75
CA CYS A 143 21.78 -5.35 -19.12
C CYS A 143 22.47 -5.87 -20.38
N ARG A 144 23.31 -5.06 -21.04
CA ARG A 144 24.04 -5.40 -22.28
C ARG A 144 23.14 -5.77 -23.47
N HIS A 145 21.84 -5.45 -23.40
CA HIS A 145 20.90 -5.61 -24.51
C HIS A 145 21.35 -4.78 -25.71
N ARG A 146 21.19 -5.34 -26.91
CA ARG A 146 21.43 -4.67 -28.18
C ARG A 146 20.10 -4.20 -28.76
N ILE A 147 20.13 -3.04 -29.41
CA ILE A 147 19.05 -2.56 -30.27
C ILE A 147 18.90 -3.51 -31.45
#